data_AF-A0A9P0D108-F1
#
_entry.id   AF-A0A9P0D108-F1
#
_cell.length_a   1.000
_cell.length_b   1.000
_cell.length_c   1.000
_cell.angle_alpha   90.00
_cell.angle_beta   90.00
_cell.angle_gamma   90.00
#
_symmetry.space_group_name_H-M   'P 1'
#
loop_
_entity.id
_entity.type
_entity.pdbx_description
1 polymer ?
#
loop_
_entity_poly.entity_id
_entity_poly.type
_entity_poly.pdbx_seq_one_letter_code
_entity_poly.pdbx_strand_id
1 'polypeptide(L)'
;MSNSRRRCLNNPDHFCYICGEYVFNDCRKVISELVKNTYFEYFGMLLDKNEKSWAPNCVCKSCVEYLRLWKSGKRNAFKFETPTIWREPRNHLEYCYFCTVNVNDLNTKNRAKWQYPSTSCVQRPVQRSPDSSVPKNISEPLEKDIEGPSSSQNDADLEGMSNEPKCFSQNELDDLVRDLNLSKQASELLASILKKKNCFPQILK
;
A
#
# COMPACT_ATOMS: atom_id res chain seq x y z
N MET A 1 -32.93 3.14 -28.70
CA MET A 1 -33.81 2.81 -27.56
C MET A 1 -33.03 2.99 -26.26
N SER A 2 -33.61 3.74 -25.32
CA SER A 2 -33.24 3.98 -23.92
C SER A 2 -31.76 4.16 -23.54
N ASN A 3 -31.41 5.43 -23.37
CA ASN A 3 -30.21 5.98 -22.74
C ASN A 3 -30.09 5.48 -21.28
N SER A 4 -29.53 4.29 -21.08
CA SER A 4 -29.50 3.64 -19.76
C SER A 4 -28.32 4.16 -18.93
N ARG A 5 -28.64 5.15 -18.08
CA ARG A 5 -27.90 5.69 -16.91
C ARG A 5 -26.37 5.59 -16.95
N ARG A 6 -25.69 6.75 -17.06
CA ARG A 6 -24.23 6.93 -16.82
C ARG A 6 -23.79 6.69 -15.35
N ARG A 7 -24.50 5.85 -14.60
CA ARG A 7 -24.24 5.63 -13.17
C ARG A 7 -24.37 4.16 -12.85
N CYS A 8 -23.40 3.65 -12.10
CA CYS A 8 -23.41 2.29 -11.59
C CYS A 8 -24.65 1.99 -10.72
N LEU A 9 -25.08 0.73 -10.69
CA LEU A 9 -26.14 0.26 -9.79
C LEU A 9 -25.77 0.51 -8.32
N ASN A 10 -24.55 0.13 -7.96
CA ASN A 10 -23.98 0.42 -6.65
C ASN A 10 -22.99 1.58 -6.74
N ASN A 11 -22.92 2.41 -5.70
CA ASN A 11 -21.88 3.41 -5.58
C ASN A 11 -20.51 2.71 -5.39
N PRO A 12 -19.46 3.04 -6.16
CA PRO A 12 -18.11 2.50 -5.98
C PRO A 12 -17.59 2.60 -4.55
N ASP A 13 -17.93 3.68 -3.83
CA ASP A 13 -17.51 3.89 -2.44
C ASP A 13 -18.22 2.98 -1.43
N HIS A 14 -19.10 2.08 -1.90
CA HIS A 14 -19.63 1.00 -1.07
C HIS A 14 -18.70 -0.22 -1.05
N PHE A 15 -17.58 -0.20 -1.78
CA PHE A 15 -16.63 -1.31 -1.86
C PHE A 15 -15.26 -0.88 -1.33
N CYS A 16 -14.55 -1.83 -0.74
CA CYS A 16 -13.20 -1.58 -0.24
C CYS A 16 -12.20 -1.62 -1.40
N TYR A 17 -11.37 -0.60 -1.54
CA TYR A 17 -10.31 -0.58 -2.55
C TYR A 17 -9.34 -1.78 -2.41
N ILE A 18 -9.01 -2.20 -1.19
CA ILE A 18 -7.99 -3.24 -0.96
C ILE A 18 -8.53 -4.66 -1.20
N CYS A 19 -9.73 -4.99 -0.70
CA CYS A 19 -10.27 -6.35 -0.78
C CYS A 19 -11.45 -6.54 -1.75
N GLY A 20 -11.98 -5.45 -2.30
CA GLY A 20 -13.08 -5.47 -3.28
C GLY A 20 -14.44 -5.81 -2.68
N GLU A 21 -14.51 -6.10 -1.38
CA GLU A 21 -15.76 -6.46 -0.70
C GLU A 21 -16.59 -5.22 -0.36
N TYR A 22 -17.90 -5.44 -0.22
CA TYR A 22 -18.83 -4.41 0.24
C TYR A 22 -18.53 -3.98 1.68
N VAL A 23 -18.75 -2.68 1.93
CA VAL A 23 -18.43 -1.98 3.17
C VAL A 23 -19.65 -1.22 3.67
N PHE A 24 -20.18 -1.67 4.80
CA PHE A 24 -21.19 -0.93 5.55
C PHE A 24 -20.64 0.42 6.04
N ASN A 25 -21.49 1.43 6.12
CA ASN A 25 -21.09 2.82 6.38
C ASN A 25 -20.17 2.97 7.62
N ASP A 26 -20.50 2.34 8.73
CA ASP A 26 -19.72 2.43 9.98
C ASP A 26 -18.31 1.81 9.87
N CYS A 27 -18.15 0.88 8.93
CA CYS A 27 -16.91 0.20 8.64
C CYS A 27 -16.09 0.89 7.54
N ARG A 28 -16.62 1.95 6.91
CA ARG A 28 -15.93 2.70 5.86
C ARG A 28 -14.85 3.59 6.47
N LYS A 29 -13.66 3.57 5.88
CA LYS A 29 -12.53 4.41 6.27
C LYS A 29 -12.01 5.15 5.05
N VAL A 30 -11.62 6.41 5.28
CA VAL A 30 -10.95 7.23 4.27
C VAL A 30 -9.55 6.65 4.04
N ILE A 31 -9.09 6.75 2.80
CA ILE A 31 -7.74 6.37 2.41
C ILE A 31 -6.78 7.48 2.86
N SER A 32 -6.25 7.35 4.08
CA SER A 32 -5.27 8.29 4.64
C SER A 32 -3.86 8.02 4.10
N GLU A 33 -2.94 8.97 4.33
CA GLU A 33 -1.54 8.83 3.92
C GLU A 33 -0.87 7.60 4.55
N LEU A 34 -1.20 7.29 5.81
CA LEU A 34 -0.76 6.07 6.48
C LEU A 34 -1.22 4.81 5.73
N VAL A 35 -2.47 4.78 5.25
CA VAL A 35 -2.99 3.65 4.47
C VAL A 35 -2.24 3.53 3.15
N LYS A 36 -2.03 4.64 2.43
CA LYS A 36 -1.29 4.63 1.16
C LYS A 36 0.13 4.11 1.34
N ASN A 37 0.87 4.64 2.31
CA ASN A 37 2.27 4.27 2.55
C ASN A 37 2.39 2.82 2.97
N THR A 38 1.57 2.37 3.93
CA THR A 38 1.62 0.98 4.41
C THR A 38 1.13 -0.01 3.34
N TYR A 39 0.16 0.39 2.50
CA TYR A 39 -0.27 -0.40 1.36
C TYR A 39 0.86 -0.54 0.33
N PHE A 40 1.60 0.53 0.05
CA PHE A 40 2.77 0.50 -0.84
C PHE A 40 3.90 -0.36 -0.27
N GLU A 41 4.25 -0.18 1.01
CA GLU A 41 5.24 -1.00 1.72
C GLU A 41 4.87 -2.50 1.67
N TYR A 42 3.59 -2.84 1.81
CA TYR A 42 3.14 -4.23 1.83
C TYR A 42 2.99 -4.84 0.44
N PHE A 43 2.28 -4.18 -0.47
CA PHE A 43 1.92 -4.73 -1.77
C PHE A 43 2.84 -4.29 -2.92
N GLY A 44 3.76 -3.36 -2.68
CA GLY A 44 4.60 -2.77 -3.73
C GLY A 44 3.82 -1.95 -4.76
N MET A 45 2.59 -1.53 -4.44
CA MET A 45 1.69 -0.88 -5.38
C MET A 45 1.25 0.49 -4.90
N LEU A 46 1.19 1.45 -5.82
CA LEU A 46 0.71 2.78 -5.52
C LEU A 46 -0.81 2.79 -5.36
N LEU A 47 -1.25 3.41 -4.28
CA LEU A 47 -2.65 3.74 -4.04
C LEU A 47 -2.86 5.22 -4.38
N ASP A 48 -2.83 5.53 -5.67
CA ASP A 48 -3.15 6.87 -6.16
C ASP A 48 -4.62 6.96 -6.58
N LYS A 49 -5.31 7.95 -5.99
CA LYS A 49 -6.70 8.30 -6.25
C LYS A 49 -6.83 9.22 -7.46
N ASN A 50 -5.83 10.06 -7.72
CA ASN A 50 -5.95 11.18 -8.64
C ASN A 50 -6.20 10.74 -10.09
N GLU A 51 -5.89 9.48 -10.40
CA GLU A 51 -6.07 8.91 -11.75
C GLU A 51 -7.28 8.00 -11.89
N LYS A 52 -8.02 7.70 -10.80
CA LYS A 52 -8.98 6.57 -10.76
C LYS A 52 -10.33 6.95 -10.17
N SER A 53 -11.01 7.94 -10.76
CA SER A 53 -12.37 8.33 -10.36
C SER A 53 -13.40 7.20 -10.43
N TRP A 54 -13.10 6.15 -11.19
CA TRP A 54 -13.91 4.95 -11.39
C TRP A 54 -13.66 3.84 -10.35
N ALA A 55 -12.65 3.96 -9.49
CA ALA A 55 -12.36 2.99 -8.42
C ALA A 55 -12.91 3.47 -7.07
N PRO A 56 -13.05 2.59 -6.06
CA PRO A 56 -13.53 3.00 -4.75
C PRO A 56 -12.58 3.98 -4.05
N ASN A 57 -13.13 4.99 -3.40
CA ASN A 57 -12.35 6.00 -2.65
C ASN A 57 -12.26 5.68 -1.15
N CYS A 58 -12.56 4.45 -0.76
CA CYS A 58 -12.58 4.03 0.64
C CYS A 58 -11.98 2.65 0.83
N VAL A 59 -11.62 2.37 2.06
CA VAL A 59 -11.17 1.05 2.52
C VAL A 59 -12.00 0.61 3.71
N CYS A 60 -12.17 -0.69 3.90
CA CYS A 60 -12.87 -1.21 5.06
C CYS A 60 -11.98 -1.16 6.32
N LYS A 61 -12.61 -1.03 7.49
CA LYS A 61 -11.96 -1.05 8.80
C LYS A 61 -11.03 -2.25 8.96
N SER A 62 -11.43 -3.44 8.50
CA SER A 62 -10.60 -4.64 8.61
C SER A 62 -9.30 -4.55 7.81
N CYS A 63 -9.29 -3.97 6.61
CA CYS A 63 -8.06 -3.79 5.85
C CYS A 63 -7.14 -2.75 6.50
N VAL A 64 -7.70 -1.67 7.06
CA VAL A 64 -6.92 -0.65 7.79
C VAL A 64 -6.27 -1.24 9.04
N GLU A 65 -7.05 -1.96 9.86
CA GLU A 65 -6.53 -2.63 11.06
C GLU A 65 -5.49 -3.68 10.70
N TYR A 66 -5.67 -4.39 9.58
CA TYR A 66 -4.67 -5.32 9.09
C TYR A 66 -3.34 -4.61 8.81
N LEU A 67 -3.36 -3.54 8.00
CA LEU A 67 -2.16 -2.77 7.67
C LEU A 67 -1.47 -2.25 8.93
N ARG A 68 -2.24 -1.75 9.91
CA ARG A 68 -1.71 -1.27 11.19
C ARG A 68 -1.01 -2.38 11.98
N LEU A 69 -1.65 -3.53 12.12
CA LEU A 69 -1.09 -4.66 12.87
C LEU A 69 0.13 -5.25 12.17
N TRP A 70 0.13 -5.31 10.85
CA TRP A 70 1.32 -5.70 10.09
C TRP A 70 2.44 -4.70 10.29
N LYS A 71 2.15 -3.38 10.18
CA LYS A 71 3.15 -2.32 10.37
C LYS A 71 3.79 -2.40 11.76
N SER A 72 3.04 -2.82 12.77
CA SER A 72 3.54 -2.98 14.15
C SER A 72 4.09 -4.37 14.47
N GLY A 73 4.32 -5.25 13.49
CA GLY A 73 4.81 -6.62 13.70
C GLY A 73 3.82 -7.58 14.38
N LYS A 74 2.62 -7.13 14.77
CA LYS A 74 1.62 -7.94 15.48
C LYS A 74 0.88 -8.92 14.57
N ARG A 75 1.11 -8.84 13.26
CA ARG A 75 0.44 -9.67 12.28
C ARG A 75 1.26 -9.89 11.03
N ASN A 76 1.46 -11.15 10.67
CA ASN A 76 2.43 -11.50 9.63
C ASN A 76 1.91 -11.20 8.21
N ALA A 77 0.75 -11.73 7.80
CA ALA A 77 0.40 -11.75 6.36
C ALA A 77 -1.10 -11.76 6.03
N PHE A 78 -1.53 -10.89 5.10
CA PHE A 78 -2.92 -10.85 4.62
C PHE A 78 -3.39 -12.26 4.19
N LYS A 79 -4.71 -12.46 4.05
CA LYS A 79 -5.22 -13.72 3.47
C LYS A 79 -4.93 -13.83 1.96
N PHE A 80 -4.49 -12.75 1.36
CA PHE A 80 -4.17 -12.61 -0.05
C PHE A 80 -2.80 -11.96 -0.21
N GLU A 81 -2.14 -12.29 -1.31
CA GLU A 81 -0.85 -11.72 -1.70
C GLU A 81 -1.05 -10.49 -2.57
N THR A 82 -1.94 -10.59 -3.56
CA THR A 82 -2.36 -9.46 -4.40
C THR A 82 -3.70 -8.93 -3.90
N PRO A 83 -3.86 -7.61 -3.68
CA PRO A 83 -5.13 -6.99 -3.36
C PRO A 83 -6.03 -6.93 -4.62
N THR A 84 -7.21 -6.34 -4.50
CA THR A 84 -8.09 -6.14 -5.66
C THR A 84 -7.42 -5.24 -6.70
N ILE A 85 -7.35 -5.71 -7.94
CA ILE A 85 -6.87 -4.92 -9.07
C ILE A 85 -8.08 -4.31 -9.77
N TRP A 86 -8.12 -2.99 -9.75
CA TRP A 86 -9.14 -2.18 -10.40
C TRP A 86 -8.62 -1.71 -11.77
N ARG A 87 -9.45 -1.86 -12.79
CA ARG A 87 -9.26 -1.32 -14.15
C ARG A 87 -10.51 -0.55 -14.55
N GLU A 88 -10.36 0.41 -15.46
CA GLU A 88 -11.48 1.24 -15.90
C GLU A 88 -12.55 0.39 -16.62
N PRO A 89 -13.82 0.47 -16.20
CA PRO A 89 -14.89 -0.26 -16.87
C PRO A 89 -15.19 0.35 -18.25
N ARG A 90 -15.26 -0.49 -19.29
CA ARG A 90 -15.55 -0.06 -20.67
C ARG A 90 -16.99 0.41 -20.86
N ASN A 91 -17.94 -0.16 -20.10
CA ASN A 91 -19.34 0.22 -20.10
C ASN A 91 -20.02 -0.24 -18.79
N HIS A 92 -21.20 0.31 -18.49
CA HIS A 92 -21.98 -0.01 -17.28
C HIS A 92 -22.88 -1.26 -17.41
N LEU A 93 -23.04 -1.82 -18.61
CA LEU A 93 -24.05 -2.85 -18.90
C LEU A 93 -23.49 -4.27 -18.86
N GLU A 94 -22.28 -4.49 -19.35
CA GLU A 94 -21.72 -5.84 -19.53
C GLU A 94 -20.52 -6.11 -18.63
N TYR A 95 -19.77 -5.06 -18.27
CA TYR A 95 -18.44 -5.24 -17.65
C TYR A 95 -18.22 -4.47 -16.36
N CYS A 96 -19.20 -3.74 -15.84
CA CYS A 96 -19.03 -2.95 -14.63
C CYS A 96 -19.23 -3.79 -13.37
N TYR A 97 -18.15 -4.01 -12.61
CA TYR A 97 -18.18 -4.72 -11.32
C TYR A 97 -19.30 -4.21 -10.40
N PHE A 98 -19.40 -2.90 -10.22
CA PHE A 98 -20.40 -2.27 -9.35
C PHE A 98 -21.84 -2.48 -9.83
N CYS A 99 -22.07 -2.77 -11.11
CA CYS A 99 -23.39 -3.12 -11.62
C CYS A 99 -23.72 -4.61 -11.41
N THR A 100 -22.71 -5.47 -11.51
CA THR A 100 -22.88 -6.93 -11.42
C THR A 100 -23.02 -7.47 -10.01
N VAL A 101 -22.45 -6.80 -9.01
CA VAL A 101 -22.55 -7.26 -7.62
C VAL A 101 -23.95 -6.97 -7.09
N ASN A 102 -24.75 -8.01 -6.88
CA ASN A 102 -25.97 -7.88 -6.09
C ASN A 102 -25.60 -7.76 -4.61
N VAL A 103 -26.10 -6.73 -3.92
CA VAL A 103 -25.87 -6.51 -2.48
C VAL A 103 -27.17 -6.40 -1.70
N ASN A 104 -28.33 -6.62 -2.34
CA ASN A 104 -29.64 -6.40 -1.74
C ASN A 104 -29.87 -7.32 -0.52
N ASP A 105 -29.40 -8.56 -0.60
CA ASP A 105 -29.53 -9.54 0.49
C ASP A 105 -28.29 -9.61 1.40
N LEU A 106 -27.30 -8.75 1.17
CA LEU A 106 -26.06 -8.75 1.94
C LEU A 106 -26.29 -8.13 3.32
N ASN A 107 -25.94 -8.88 4.36
CA ASN A 107 -26.00 -8.42 5.75
C ASN A 107 -24.79 -8.94 6.54
N THR A 108 -24.64 -8.48 7.78
CA THR A 108 -23.51 -8.84 8.64
C THR A 108 -23.37 -10.35 8.88
N LYS A 109 -24.48 -11.10 8.88
CA LYS A 109 -24.50 -12.54 9.18
C LYS A 109 -24.03 -13.39 7.99
N ASN A 110 -24.42 -13.02 6.77
CA ASN A 110 -24.05 -13.78 5.56
C ASN A 110 -22.79 -13.22 4.85
N ARG A 111 -22.27 -12.07 5.27
CA ARG A 111 -21.08 -11.41 4.68
C ARG A 111 -19.90 -12.35 4.45
N ALA A 112 -19.57 -13.18 5.43
CA ALA A 112 -18.41 -14.08 5.35
C ALA A 112 -18.55 -15.15 4.25
N LYS A 113 -19.78 -15.50 3.86
CA LYS A 113 -20.10 -16.46 2.81
C LYS A 113 -20.40 -15.77 1.46
N TRP A 114 -20.46 -14.44 1.44
CA TRP A 114 -20.81 -13.71 0.24
C TRP A 114 -19.71 -13.82 -0.81
N GLN A 115 -20.11 -14.23 -2.02
CA GLN A 115 -19.19 -14.33 -3.14
C GLN A 115 -19.28 -13.06 -3.97
N TYR A 116 -18.12 -12.49 -4.27
CA TYR A 116 -18.00 -11.41 -5.24
C TYR A 116 -17.39 -11.98 -6.52
N PRO A 117 -17.85 -11.55 -7.70
CA PRO A 117 -17.35 -12.01 -8.99
C PRO A 117 -15.98 -11.40 -9.32
N SER A 118 -15.22 -12.06 -10.18
CA SER A 118 -14.18 -11.39 -10.99
C SER A 118 -14.82 -10.92 -12.29
N THR A 119 -14.38 -9.78 -12.82
CA THR A 119 -14.83 -9.23 -14.10
C THR A 119 -13.61 -8.80 -14.92
N SER A 120 -13.81 -8.40 -16.18
CA SER A 120 -12.72 -7.86 -17.01
C SER A 120 -12.10 -6.58 -16.43
N CYS A 121 -12.87 -5.81 -15.65
CA CYS A 121 -12.41 -4.58 -15.02
C CYS A 121 -11.93 -4.76 -13.58
N VAL A 122 -12.34 -5.84 -12.88
CA VAL A 122 -11.96 -6.07 -11.48
C VAL A 122 -11.49 -7.51 -11.30
N GLN A 123 -10.21 -7.65 -10.97
CA GLN A 123 -9.64 -8.91 -10.54
C GLN A 123 -9.64 -8.97 -9.01
N ARG A 124 -10.17 -10.07 -8.47
CA ARG A 124 -10.26 -10.28 -7.03
C ARG A 124 -8.89 -10.50 -6.39
N PRO A 125 -8.78 -10.28 -5.06
CA PRO A 125 -7.53 -10.55 -4.37
C PRO A 125 -7.09 -12.00 -4.58
N VAL A 126 -5.82 -12.17 -4.95
CA VAL A 126 -5.23 -13.49 -5.18
C VAL A 126 -4.87 -14.08 -3.82
N GLN A 127 -5.50 -15.22 -3.48
CA GLN A 127 -5.24 -15.89 -2.21
C GLN A 127 -3.75 -16.20 -2.08
N ARG A 128 -3.23 -16.05 -0.85
CA ARG A 128 -1.84 -16.36 -0.56
C ARG A 128 -1.64 -17.87 -0.63
N SER A 129 -0.60 -18.30 -1.33
CA SER A 129 -0.15 -19.69 -1.31
C SER A 129 0.72 -19.95 -0.06
N PRO A 130 0.81 -21.19 0.44
CA PRO A 130 1.67 -21.53 1.57
C PRO A 130 3.15 -21.18 1.34
N ASP A 131 3.60 -21.24 0.08
CA ASP A 131 4.99 -21.02 -0.32
C ASP A 131 5.30 -19.54 -0.64
N SER A 132 4.29 -18.67 -0.67
CA SER A 132 4.47 -17.24 -0.98
C SER A 132 5.22 -16.53 0.15
N SER A 133 6.31 -15.86 -0.19
CA SER A 133 7.03 -15.00 0.75
C SER A 133 6.16 -13.85 1.26
N VAL A 134 6.23 -13.59 2.56
CA VAL A 134 5.54 -12.46 3.19
C VAL A 134 6.46 -11.23 3.14
N PRO A 135 5.95 -10.05 2.74
CA PRO A 135 6.70 -8.81 2.86
C PRO A 135 7.19 -8.63 4.30
N LYS A 136 8.52 -8.58 4.46
CA LYS A 136 9.13 -8.39 5.78
C LYS A 136 8.77 -7.00 6.29
N ASN A 137 8.24 -6.95 7.49
CA ASN A 137 8.06 -5.69 8.18
C ASN A 137 9.46 -5.21 8.63
N ILE A 138 9.90 -4.05 8.13
CA ILE A 138 11.27 -3.53 8.39
C ILE A 138 11.44 -3.06 9.86
N SER A 139 10.39 -3.15 10.70
CA SER A 139 10.41 -2.63 12.07
C SER A 139 10.89 -3.61 13.14
N GLU A 140 11.27 -4.85 12.83
CA GLU A 140 11.84 -5.76 13.83
C GLU A 140 13.36 -5.62 13.97
N PRO A 141 13.89 -5.39 15.19
CA PRO A 141 15.28 -5.63 15.51
C PRO A 141 15.62 -7.11 15.26
N LEU A 142 16.75 -7.35 14.62
CA LEU A 142 17.26 -8.68 14.33
C LEU A 142 17.62 -9.40 15.65
N GLU A 143 16.68 -10.11 16.28
CA GLU A 143 17.02 -11.04 17.35
C GLU A 143 17.71 -12.26 16.73
N LYS A 144 19.03 -12.33 16.90
CA LYS A 144 19.87 -13.47 16.57
C LYS A 144 19.81 -14.46 17.74
N ASP A 145 19.06 -15.54 17.57
CA ASP A 145 19.25 -16.75 18.38
C ASP A 145 19.94 -17.82 17.52
N ILE A 146 21.27 -17.93 17.68
CA ILE A 146 22.03 -19.11 17.30
C ILE A 146 22.91 -19.48 18.50
N GLU A 147 22.45 -20.45 19.30
CA GLU A 147 23.34 -21.23 20.17
C GLU A 147 23.77 -22.51 19.45
N GLY A 148 25.09 -22.71 19.33
CA GLY A 148 25.71 -24.03 19.13
C GLY A 148 26.77 -24.09 18.02
N PRO A 149 27.91 -24.78 18.24
CA PRO A 149 29.25 -24.19 18.03
C PRO A 149 30.07 -24.88 16.93
N SER A 150 30.95 -24.14 16.26
CA SER A 150 32.20 -24.69 15.67
C SER A 150 33.05 -23.60 15.01
N SER A 151 34.20 -23.33 15.63
CA SER A 151 35.54 -23.21 15.05
C SER A 151 35.80 -22.40 13.77
N SER A 152 36.84 -21.56 13.89
CA SER A 152 37.82 -21.13 12.87
C SER A 152 37.54 -19.82 12.11
N GLN A 153 38.23 -18.78 12.60
CA GLN A 153 39.09 -17.83 11.86
C GLN A 153 38.57 -17.30 10.51
N ASN A 154 38.32 -15.99 10.46
CA ASN A 154 39.13 -15.04 9.68
C ASN A 154 38.65 -13.60 9.92
N ASP A 155 39.61 -12.72 10.19
CA ASP A 155 39.48 -11.28 10.27
C ASP A 155 39.11 -10.67 8.91
N ALA A 156 38.07 -9.83 8.90
CA ALA A 156 37.93 -8.71 7.97
C ALA A 156 36.98 -7.68 8.58
N ASP A 157 37.49 -6.47 8.78
CA ASP A 157 36.82 -5.28 9.29
C ASP A 157 35.38 -5.12 8.80
N LEU A 158 34.42 -5.07 9.73
CA LEU A 158 33.06 -4.59 9.46
C LEU A 158 32.68 -3.57 10.53
N GLU A 159 33.04 -2.32 10.23
CA GLU A 159 32.61 -1.11 10.95
C GLU A 159 31.10 -1.15 11.26
N GLY A 160 30.78 -0.89 12.53
CA GLY A 160 29.44 -0.95 13.07
C GLY A 160 28.49 0.03 12.36
N MET A 161 27.36 -0.49 11.88
CA MET A 161 26.25 0.35 11.41
C MET A 161 25.61 1.02 12.62
N SER A 162 25.97 2.28 12.87
CA SER A 162 25.21 3.15 13.76
C SER A 162 23.82 3.40 13.14
N ASN A 163 22.78 3.21 13.94
CA ASN A 163 21.39 3.51 13.58
C ASN A 163 21.12 5.02 13.68
N GLU A 164 21.96 5.85 13.05
CA GLU A 164 21.69 7.27 12.89
C GLU A 164 21.10 7.57 11.51
N PRO A 165 20.19 8.56 11.39
CA PRO A 165 19.67 8.99 10.10
C PRO A 165 20.83 9.46 9.22
N LYS A 166 21.19 8.65 8.22
CA LYS A 166 22.24 9.01 7.26
C LYS A 166 21.78 10.24 6.49
N CYS A 167 22.41 11.38 6.78
CA CYS A 167 22.16 12.63 6.10
C CYS A 167 22.94 12.65 4.78
N PHE A 168 22.37 13.32 3.77
CA PHE A 168 23.06 13.59 2.52
C PHE A 168 24.08 14.71 2.75
N SER A 169 25.31 14.52 2.30
CA SER A 169 26.27 15.60 2.14
C SER A 169 25.86 16.54 1.00
N GLN A 170 26.37 17.77 0.99
CA GLN A 170 26.09 18.72 -0.10
C GLN A 170 26.54 18.18 -1.46
N ASN A 171 27.66 17.44 -1.50
CA ASN A 171 28.18 16.86 -2.73
C ASN A 171 27.26 15.76 -3.28
N GLU A 172 26.71 14.88 -2.41
CA GLU A 172 25.75 13.86 -2.83
C GLU A 172 24.44 14.48 -3.35
N LEU A 173 24.04 15.63 -2.79
CA LEU A 173 22.89 16.36 -3.28
C LEU A 173 23.16 16.97 -4.66
N ASP A 174 24.35 17.54 -4.87
CA ASP A 174 24.75 18.13 -6.14
C ASP A 174 24.90 17.05 -7.24
N ASP A 175 25.43 15.87 -6.89
CA ASP A 175 25.49 14.70 -7.78
C ASP A 175 24.08 14.23 -8.17
N LEU A 176 23.13 14.16 -7.23
CA LEU A 176 21.73 13.81 -7.51
C LEU A 176 21.04 14.82 -8.45
N VAL A 177 21.28 16.11 -8.25
CA VAL A 177 20.73 17.17 -9.11
C VAL A 177 21.25 17.02 -10.54
N ARG A 178 22.53 16.66 -10.68
CA ARG A 178 23.18 16.43 -11.98
C ARG A 178 22.67 15.15 -12.66
N ASP A 179 22.63 14.03 -11.94
CA ASP A 179 22.26 12.72 -12.48
C ASP A 179 20.79 12.66 -12.91
N LEU A 180 19.92 13.37 -12.18
CA LEU A 180 18.49 13.47 -12.50
C LEU A 180 18.15 14.66 -13.41
N ASN A 181 19.16 15.47 -13.79
CA ASN A 181 19.04 16.66 -14.62
C ASN A 181 17.88 17.58 -14.17
N LEU A 182 17.81 17.85 -12.86
CA LEU A 182 16.69 18.57 -12.24
C LEU A 182 16.67 20.04 -12.66
N SER A 183 15.45 20.58 -12.86
CA SER A 183 15.27 22.02 -13.03
C SER A 183 15.55 22.75 -11.71
N LYS A 184 15.93 24.03 -11.80
CA LYS A 184 16.23 24.87 -10.62
C LYS A 184 15.14 24.81 -9.54
N GLN A 185 13.87 24.86 -9.96
CA GLN A 185 12.72 24.78 -9.03
C GLN A 185 12.59 23.40 -8.37
N ALA A 186 12.88 22.31 -9.10
CA ALA A 186 12.86 20.96 -8.55
C ALA A 186 14.00 20.74 -7.55
N SER A 187 15.19 21.29 -7.83
CA SER A 187 16.34 21.25 -6.91
C SER A 187 16.08 22.03 -5.63
N GLU A 188 15.46 23.21 -5.72
CA GLU A 188 15.06 24.02 -4.56
C GLU A 188 14.01 23.31 -3.69
N LEU A 189 13.03 22.65 -4.31
CA LEU A 189 12.04 21.83 -3.61
C LEU A 189 12.69 20.63 -2.90
N LEU A 190 13.62 19.94 -3.57
CA LEU A 190 14.38 18.84 -2.98
C LEU A 190 15.17 19.30 -1.74
N ALA A 191 15.90 20.41 -1.84
CA ALA A 191 16.62 21.00 -0.72
C ALA A 191 15.68 21.39 0.44
N SER A 192 14.51 21.95 0.14
CA SER A 192 13.50 22.30 1.17
C SER A 192 12.92 21.06 1.87
N ILE A 193 12.72 19.96 1.16
CA ILE A 193 12.23 18.69 1.72
C ILE A 193 13.31 18.08 2.64
N LEU A 194 14.57 18.09 2.21
CA LEU A 194 15.70 17.58 2.99
C LEU A 194 15.94 18.41 4.26
N LYS A 195 15.81 19.74 4.17
CA LYS A 195 15.88 20.64 5.34
C LYS A 195 14.76 20.37 6.34
N LYS A 196 13.54 20.11 5.88
CA LYS A 196 12.41 19.73 6.75
C LYS A 196 12.61 18.38 7.44
N LYS A 197 13.36 17.46 6.82
CA LYS A 197 13.70 16.14 7.37
C LYS A 197 14.92 16.15 8.32
N ASN A 198 15.45 17.34 8.67
CA ASN A 198 16.62 17.50 9.54
C ASN A 198 17.89 16.85 8.98
N CYS A 199 18.01 16.78 7.65
CA CYS A 199 19.12 16.10 6.94
C CYS A 199 20.30 17.01 6.58
N PHE A 200 20.49 18.14 7.27
CA PHE A 200 21.68 18.98 7.12
C PHE A 200 22.32 19.17 8.49
N PRO A 201 23.66 19.06 8.62
CA PRO A 201 24.32 19.49 9.85
C PRO A 201 24.03 20.98 10.06
N GLN A 202 23.45 21.29 11.22
CA GLN A 202 23.30 22.66 11.68
C GLN A 202 24.68 23.33 11.63
N ILE A 203 24.84 24.34 10.78
CA ILE A 203 26.00 25.23 10.85
C ILE A 203 25.81 26.07 12.12
N LEU A 204 26.41 25.63 13.22
CA LEU A 204 26.63 26.48 14.38
C LEU A 204 27.60 27.59 13.97
N LYS A 205 27.15 28.85 14.10
CA LYS A 205 28.03 30.01 14.20
C LYS A 205 28.45 30.21 15.64
#